data_AF-A0A521CTV2-F1
#
_entry.id   AF-A0A521CTV2-F1
#
_cell.length_a   1.000
_cell.length_b   1.000
_cell.length_c   1.000
_cell.angle_alpha   90.00
_cell.angle_beta   90.00
_cell.angle_gamma   90.00
#
_symmetry.space_group_name_H-M   'P 1'
#
loop_
_entity.id
_entity.type
_entity.pdbx_description
1 polymer ?
#
loop_
_entity_poly.entity_id
_entity_poly.type
_entity_poly.pdbx_seq_one_letter_code
_entity_poly.pdbx_strand_id
1 'polypeptide(L)'
;MKFLGNFFFYTYVGLVVVAGAWGAFGNANLDFRMLFRLDADMLGDYSRINLLSQYRFLRAIELGFGIFSIVFKKDIFSDPRFNRLFLFIMGAGVASRMVSVWAEGNPSPLMWFFMIYEFAGLLLISLYTKINIYDRRQYIS
;
A
#
# COMPACT_ATOMS: atom_id res chain seq x y z
N MET A 1 2.81 0.81 22.57
CA MET A 1 2.11 0.26 21.38
C MET A 1 1.31 1.30 20.58
N LYS A 2 0.57 2.24 21.21
CA LYS A 2 -0.17 3.30 20.48
C LYS A 2 0.69 4.12 19.52
N PHE A 3 1.91 4.48 19.94
CA PHE A 3 2.85 5.23 19.11
C PHE A 3 3.34 4.42 17.89
N LEU A 4 3.74 3.16 18.08
CA LEU A 4 4.16 2.30 16.97
C LEU A 4 3.04 2.06 15.96
N GLY A 5 1.81 1.76 16.40
CA GLY A 5 0.69 1.53 15.49
C GLY A 5 0.35 2.76 14.65
N ASN A 6 0.35 3.96 15.28
CA ASN A 6 0.17 5.22 14.56
C ASN A 6 1.34 5.52 13.62
N PHE A 7 2.58 5.28 14.06
CA PHE A 7 3.77 5.50 13.25
C PHE A 7 3.70 4.68 11.96
N PHE A 8 3.55 3.36 12.07
CA PHE A 8 3.45 2.46 10.92
C PHE A 8 2.26 2.78 10.01
N PHE A 9 1.12 3.17 10.59
CA PHE A 9 -0.03 3.60 9.81
C PHE A 9 0.29 4.86 9.00
N TYR A 10 0.81 5.91 9.63
CA TYR A 10 1.10 7.16 8.95
C TYR A 10 2.23 7.05 7.94
N THR A 11 3.27 6.27 8.23
CA THR A 11 4.36 6.07 7.30
C THR A 11 3.92 5.20 6.13
N TYR A 12 3.15 4.13 6.34
CA TYR A 12 2.60 3.33 5.25
C TYR A 12 1.62 4.14 4.39
N VAL A 13 0.62 4.76 4.99
CA VAL A 13 -0.38 5.55 4.27
C VAL A 13 0.27 6.75 3.60
N GLY A 14 1.25 7.40 4.25
CA GLY A 14 2.05 8.47 3.66
C GLY A 14 2.83 8.01 2.44
N LEU A 15 3.49 6.84 2.50
CA LEU A 15 4.17 6.25 1.35
C LEU A 15 3.19 5.95 0.22
N VAL A 16 2.03 5.37 0.50
CA VAL A 16 0.98 5.09 -0.50
C VAL A 16 0.48 6.36 -1.16
N VAL A 17 0.25 7.43 -0.38
CA VAL A 17 -0.19 8.73 -0.93
C VAL A 17 0.91 9.36 -1.78
N VAL A 18 2.15 9.42 -1.30
CA VAL A 18 3.25 10.04 -2.03
C VAL A 18 3.58 9.26 -3.31
N ALA A 19 3.70 7.94 -3.21
CA ALA A 19 3.98 7.08 -4.36
C ALA A 19 2.81 7.05 -5.35
N GLY A 20 1.57 7.01 -4.87
CA GLY A 20 0.37 7.07 -5.70
C GLY A 20 0.24 8.40 -6.43
N ALA A 21 0.44 9.53 -5.74
CA ALA A 21 0.41 10.86 -6.35
C ALA A 21 1.54 11.05 -7.37
N TRP A 22 2.76 10.63 -7.03
CA TRP A 22 3.91 10.70 -7.93
C TRP A 22 3.71 9.85 -9.18
N GLY A 23 3.25 8.60 -9.03
CA GLY A 23 3.04 7.69 -10.15
C GLY A 23 1.84 8.07 -11.02
N ALA A 24 0.79 8.67 -10.45
CA ALA A 24 -0.41 9.08 -11.18
C ALA A 24 -0.22 10.40 -11.95
N PHE A 25 0.37 11.42 -11.30
CA PHE A 25 0.45 12.78 -11.83
C PHE A 25 1.86 13.27 -12.13
N GLY A 26 2.87 12.66 -11.52
CA GLY A 26 4.28 13.00 -11.72
C GLY A 26 4.90 12.26 -12.90
N ASN A 27 6.16 11.85 -12.72
CA ASN A 27 6.96 11.24 -13.78
C ASN A 27 6.91 9.71 -13.76
N ALA A 28 5.86 9.14 -14.35
CA ALA A 28 5.71 7.68 -14.50
C ALA A 28 6.90 7.02 -15.23
N ASN A 29 7.55 7.68 -16.19
CA ASN A 29 8.71 7.11 -16.89
C ASN A 29 9.91 6.89 -15.95
N LEU A 30 10.09 7.78 -14.97
CA LEU A 30 11.12 7.63 -13.96
C LEU A 30 10.87 6.40 -13.09
N ASP A 31 9.62 6.15 -12.71
CA ASP A 31 9.24 4.93 -11.99
C ASP A 31 9.50 3.68 -12.83
N PHE A 32 9.18 3.69 -14.12
CA PHE A 32 9.49 2.59 -15.05
C PHE A 32 10.99 2.29 -15.11
N ARG A 33 11.83 3.33 -15.17
CA ARG A 33 13.29 3.17 -15.19
C ARG A 33 13.85 2.70 -13.86
N MET A 34 13.37 3.22 -12.73
CA MET A 34 13.90 2.88 -11.40
C MET A 34 13.37 1.53 -10.87
N LEU A 35 12.06 1.29 -10.99
CA LEU A 35 11.39 0.13 -10.41
C LEU A 35 11.45 -1.08 -11.33
N PHE A 36 11.15 -0.85 -12.61
CA PHE A 36 11.01 -1.93 -13.60
C PHE A 36 12.26 -2.10 -14.48
N ARG A 37 13.26 -1.23 -14.34
CA ARG A 37 14.44 -1.16 -15.22
C ARG A 37 14.06 -1.16 -16.70
N LEU A 38 12.91 -0.57 -17.01
CA LEU A 38 12.32 -0.53 -18.34
C LEU A 38 12.30 0.91 -18.83
N ASP A 39 12.84 1.13 -20.02
CA ASP A 39 12.71 2.43 -20.67
C ASP A 39 11.45 2.44 -21.53
N ALA A 40 10.39 3.07 -21.02
CA ALA A 40 9.12 3.17 -21.72
C ALA A 40 9.23 3.93 -23.04
N ASP A 41 10.27 4.76 -23.21
CA ASP A 41 10.51 5.51 -24.44
C ASP A 41 11.04 4.64 -25.58
N MET A 42 11.49 3.41 -25.29
CA MET A 42 11.88 2.43 -26.31
C MET A 42 10.68 1.64 -26.87
N LEU A 43 9.49 1.80 -26.27
CA LEU A 43 8.26 1.18 -26.78
C LEU A 43 7.65 2.03 -27.89
N GLY A 44 7.01 1.39 -28.86
CA GLY A 44 6.20 2.09 -29.85
C GLY A 44 5.08 2.91 -29.19
N ASP A 45 4.72 4.05 -29.80
CA ASP A 45 3.85 5.05 -29.19
C ASP A 45 2.54 4.49 -28.65
N TYR A 46 1.89 3.59 -29.40
CA TYR A 46 0.65 2.95 -28.98
C TYR A 46 0.82 2.14 -27.68
N SER A 47 1.87 1.32 -27.60
CA SER A 47 2.17 0.51 -26.41
C SER A 47 2.57 1.38 -25.23
N ARG A 48 3.41 2.41 -25.47
CA ARG A 48 3.85 3.36 -24.45
C ARG A 48 2.68 4.09 -23.80
N ILE A 49 1.77 4.65 -24.62
CA ILE A 49 0.61 5.40 -24.12
C ILE A 49 -0.30 4.49 -23.29
N ASN A 50 -0.59 3.28 -23.77
CA ASN A 50 -1.44 2.33 -23.06
C ASN A 50 -0.83 1.90 -21.72
N LEU A 51 0.46 1.54 -21.74
CA LEU A 51 1.18 1.10 -20.54
C LEU A 51 1.23 2.21 -19.47
N LEU A 52 1.61 3.44 -19.87
CA LEU A 52 1.70 4.56 -18.94
C LEU A 52 0.32 4.99 -18.42
N SER A 53 -0.72 4.92 -19.25
CA SER A 53 -2.08 5.26 -18.83
C SER A 53 -2.62 4.25 -17.82
N GLN A 54 -2.40 2.96 -18.05
CA GLN A 54 -2.77 1.91 -17.09
C GLN A 54 -2.00 2.04 -15.77
N TYR A 55 -0.69 2.29 -15.84
CA TYR A 55 0.13 2.52 -14.65
C TYR A 55 -0.36 3.72 -13.84
N ARG A 56 -0.62 4.86 -14.49
CA ARG A 56 -1.15 6.06 -13.83
C ARG A 56 -2.50 5.81 -13.18
N PHE A 57 -3.38 5.06 -13.83
CA PHE A 57 -4.67 4.68 -13.29
C PHE A 57 -4.54 3.82 -12.03
N LEU A 58 -3.69 2.79 -12.06
CA LEU A 58 -3.39 1.95 -10.89
C LEU A 58 -2.85 2.78 -9.71
N ARG A 59 -1.92 3.70 -10.00
CA ARG A 59 -1.36 4.63 -8.99
C ARG A 59 -2.39 5.61 -8.44
N ALA A 60 -3.35 6.04 -9.27
CA ALA A 60 -4.45 6.90 -8.82
C ALA A 60 -5.41 6.15 -7.87
N ILE A 61 -5.66 4.84 -8.10
CA ILE A 61 -6.41 4.00 -7.17
C ILE A 61 -5.67 3.88 -5.83
N GLU A 62 -4.35 3.63 -5.86
CA GLU A 62 -3.53 3.58 -4.65
C GLU A 62 -3.58 4.90 -3.87
N LEU A 63 -3.45 6.04 -4.57
CA LEU A 63 -3.63 7.36 -3.97
C LEU A 63 -5.01 7.51 -3.32
N GLY A 64 -6.08 7.11 -4.02
CA GLY A 64 -7.45 7.14 -3.51
C GLY A 64 -7.59 6.32 -2.22
N PHE A 65 -7.00 5.13 -2.16
CA PHE A 65 -6.95 4.31 -0.94
C PHE A 65 -6.14 4.98 0.19
N GLY A 66 -5.02 5.62 -0.14
CA GLY A 66 -4.22 6.39 0.80
C GLY A 66 -5.02 7.54 1.41
N ILE A 67 -5.71 8.33 0.59
CA ILE A 67 -6.59 9.43 1.04
C ILE A 67 -7.74 8.89 1.90
N PHE A 68 -8.40 7.82 1.45
CA PHE A 68 -9.43 7.13 2.23
C PHE A 68 -8.92 6.76 3.63
N SER A 69 -7.71 6.20 3.71
CA SER A 69 -7.11 5.80 4.98
C SER A 69 -6.86 7.01 5.90
N ILE A 70 -6.43 8.16 5.36
CA ILE A 70 -6.26 9.39 6.16
C ILE A 70 -7.62 9.89 6.69
N VAL A 71 -8.63 9.97 5.82
CA VAL A 71 -9.96 10.49 6.16
C VAL A 71 -10.64 9.61 7.21
N PHE A 72 -10.65 8.29 7.01
CA PHE A 72 -11.29 7.32 7.90
C PHE A 72 -10.35 6.78 8.97
N LYS A 73 -9.24 7.46 9.26
CA LYS A 73 -8.26 7.03 10.27
C LYS A 73 -8.93 6.70 11.60
N LYS A 74 -9.82 7.57 12.08
CA LYS A 74 -10.48 7.38 13.38
C LYS A 74 -11.28 6.08 13.37
N ASP A 75 -12.07 5.87 12.33
CA ASP A 75 -12.91 4.68 12.15
C ASP A 75 -12.09 3.40 11.97
N ILE A 76 -10.96 3.46 11.26
CA ILE A 76 -10.03 2.32 11.09
C ILE A 76 -9.49 1.83 12.45
N PHE A 77 -9.34 2.72 13.43
CA PHE A 77 -8.86 2.35 14.77
C PHE A 77 -9.97 2.12 15.80
N SER A 78 -11.20 2.52 15.53
CA SER A 78 -12.33 2.38 16.48
C SER A 78 -13.37 1.33 16.06
N ASP A 79 -13.63 1.17 14.76
CA ASP A 79 -14.62 0.24 14.24
C ASP A 79 -13.94 -1.00 13.62
N PRO A 80 -14.26 -2.21 14.10
CA PRO A 80 -13.69 -3.44 13.55
C PRO A 80 -14.00 -3.69 12.08
N ARG A 81 -15.08 -3.14 11.51
CA ARG A 81 -15.43 -3.28 10.08
C ARG A 81 -14.42 -2.52 9.21
N PHE A 82 -14.17 -1.25 9.53
CA PHE A 82 -13.17 -0.43 8.85
C PHE A 82 -11.76 -0.98 9.06
N ASN A 83 -11.45 -1.45 10.27
CA ASN A 83 -10.16 -2.06 10.56
C ASN A 83 -9.89 -3.30 9.70
N ARG A 84 -10.86 -4.21 9.61
CA ARG A 84 -10.74 -5.42 8.79
C ARG A 84 -10.60 -5.08 7.31
N LEU A 85 -11.36 -4.11 6.80
CA LEU A 85 -11.26 -3.68 5.41
C LEU A 85 -9.86 -3.12 5.11
N PHE A 86 -9.33 -2.24 5.97
CA PHE A 86 -7.99 -1.69 5.82
C PHE A 86 -6.92 -2.80 5.84
N LEU A 87 -6.96 -3.69 6.83
CA LEU A 87 -6.01 -4.81 6.94
C LEU A 87 -6.15 -5.80 5.78
N PHE A 88 -7.37 -6.00 5.27
CA PHE A 88 -7.61 -6.86 4.11
C PHE A 88 -6.98 -6.27 2.85
N ILE A 89 -7.17 -4.98 2.57
CA ILE A 89 -6.58 -4.32 1.40
C ILE A 89 -5.05 -4.34 1.49
N MET A 90 -4.49 -3.98 2.65
CA MET A 90 -3.05 -4.04 2.89
C MET A 90 -2.51 -5.49 2.75
N GLY A 91 -3.24 -6.47 3.30
CA GLY A 91 -2.89 -7.88 3.22
C GLY A 91 -2.96 -8.44 1.80
N ALA A 92 -3.94 -8.00 1.00
CA ALA A 92 -4.05 -8.36 -0.40
C ALA A 92 -2.85 -7.85 -1.21
N GLY A 93 -2.34 -6.66 -0.92
CA GLY A 93 -1.12 -6.13 -1.53
C GLY A 93 0.13 -6.97 -1.20
N VAL A 94 0.30 -7.36 0.07
CA VAL A 94 1.41 -8.26 0.44
C VAL A 94 1.25 -9.64 -0.21
N ALA A 95 0.04 -10.21 -0.19
CA ALA A 95 -0.26 -11.50 -0.78
C ALA A 95 -0.01 -11.50 -2.29
N SER A 96 -0.41 -10.44 -3.01
CA SER A 96 -0.16 -10.35 -4.46
C SER A 96 1.34 -10.36 -4.74
N ARG A 97 2.16 -9.66 -3.95
CA ARG A 97 3.61 -9.70 -4.11
C ARG A 97 4.19 -11.06 -3.79
N MET A 98 3.69 -11.77 -2.78
CA MET A 98 4.13 -13.15 -2.51
C MET A 98 3.82 -14.09 -3.68
N VAL A 99 2.63 -13.94 -4.29
CA VAL A 99 2.27 -14.69 -5.51
C VAL A 99 3.21 -14.34 -6.66
N SER A 100 3.54 -13.06 -6.87
CA SER A 100 4.51 -12.65 -7.90
C SER A 100 5.89 -13.24 -7.66
N VAL A 101 6.39 -13.26 -6.42
CA VAL A 101 7.71 -13.89 -6.12
C VAL A 101 7.68 -15.38 -6.43
N TRP A 102 6.58 -16.05 -6.10
CA TRP A 102 6.43 -17.48 -6.36
C TRP A 102 6.31 -17.80 -7.85
N ALA A 103 5.57 -16.98 -8.61
CA ALA A 103 5.30 -17.24 -10.03
C ALA A 103 6.39 -16.71 -10.98
N GLU A 104 6.99 -15.56 -10.67
CA GLU A 104 7.86 -14.79 -11.59
C GLU A 104 9.33 -14.77 -11.14
N GLY A 105 9.61 -15.15 -9.88
CA GLY A 105 10.97 -15.28 -9.35
C GLY A 105 11.42 -14.14 -8.44
N ASN A 106 12.74 -13.95 -8.31
CA ASN A 106 13.32 -13.13 -7.25
C ASN A 106 13.26 -11.63 -7.59
N PRO A 107 12.56 -10.79 -6.80
CA PRO A 107 12.36 -9.39 -7.13
C PRO A 107 13.57 -8.54 -6.74
N SER A 108 13.55 -7.27 -7.15
CA SER A 108 14.62 -6.33 -6.82
C SER A 108 14.75 -6.10 -5.30
N PRO A 109 15.94 -5.70 -4.79
CA PRO A 109 16.13 -5.43 -3.36
C PRO A 109 15.15 -4.38 -2.80
N LEU A 110 14.77 -3.39 -3.63
CA LEU A 110 13.80 -2.37 -3.26
C LEU A 110 12.41 -2.96 -3.05
N MET A 111 12.00 -3.91 -3.90
CA MET A 111 10.72 -4.60 -3.77
C MET A 111 10.69 -5.49 -2.51
N TRP A 112 11.81 -6.15 -2.20
CA TRP A 112 11.96 -6.87 -0.92
C TRP A 112 11.79 -5.95 0.29
N PHE A 113 12.40 -4.76 0.26
CA PHE A 113 12.25 -3.77 1.32
C PHE A 113 10.77 -3.38 1.51
N PHE A 114 10.06 -3.02 0.44
CA PHE A 114 8.63 -2.69 0.53
C PHE A 114 7.79 -3.86 1.03
N MET A 115 8.06 -5.08 0.57
CA MET A 115 7.32 -6.26 1.00
C MET A 115 7.49 -6.54 2.50
N ILE A 116 8.72 -6.52 3.00
CA ILE A 116 9.01 -6.74 4.43
C ILE A 116 8.40 -5.61 5.25
N TYR A 117 8.53 -4.37 4.79
CA TYR A 117 7.99 -3.20 5.45
C TYR A 117 6.46 -3.25 5.58
N GLU A 118 5.77 -3.58 4.49
CA GLU A 118 4.31 -3.73 4.51
C GLU A 118 3.86 -4.93 5.35
N PHE A 119 4.56 -6.05 5.28
CA PHE A 119 4.24 -7.21 6.12
C PHE A 119 4.41 -6.88 7.61
N ALA A 120 5.49 -6.18 7.98
CA ALA A 120 5.69 -5.70 9.34
C ALA A 120 4.59 -4.72 9.77
N GLY A 121 4.22 -3.78 8.89
CA GLY A 121 3.10 -2.86 9.12
C GLY A 121 1.78 -3.59 9.36
N LEU A 122 1.45 -4.58 8.53
CA LEU A 122 0.25 -5.41 8.65
C LEU A 122 0.19 -6.11 10.02
N LEU A 123 1.29 -6.79 10.40
CA LEU A 123 1.36 -7.50 11.68
C LEU A 123 1.23 -6.55 12.87
N LEU A 124 1.98 -5.45 12.88
CA LEU A 124 1.99 -4.50 14.00
C LEU A 124 0.66 -3.77 14.15
N ILE A 125 0.03 -3.35 13.04
CA ILE A 125 -1.29 -2.70 13.07
C ILE A 125 -2.34 -3.71 13.53
N SER A 126 -2.34 -4.94 13.01
CA SER A 126 -3.27 -6.01 13.40
C SER A 126 -3.16 -6.35 14.89
N LEU A 127 -1.95 -6.54 15.41
CA LEU A 127 -1.72 -6.81 16.83
C LEU A 127 -2.23 -5.64 17.70
N TYR A 128 -1.92 -4.40 17.31
CA TYR A 128 -2.33 -3.22 18.04
C TYR A 128 -3.85 -3.02 18.03
N THR A 129 -4.50 -3.17 16.87
CA THR A 129 -5.96 -2.98 16.77
C THR A 129 -6.71 -4.11 17.45
N LYS A 130 -6.20 -5.34 17.44
CA LYS A 130 -6.77 -6.45 18.20
C LYS A 130 -6.75 -6.16 19.70
N ILE A 131 -5.65 -5.64 20.25
CA ILE A 131 -5.58 -5.27 21.67
C ILE A 131 -6.57 -4.14 22.00
N ASN A 132 -6.62 -3.09 21.19
CA ASN A 132 -7.34 -1.86 21.54
C ASN A 132 -8.87 -1.93 21.26
N ILE A 133 -9.29 -2.67 20.23
CA ILE A 133 -10.71 -2.83 19.88
C ILE A 133 -11.38 -3.85 20.81
N TYR A 134 -10.67 -4.90 21.23
CA TYR A 134 -11.22 -5.92 22.13
C TYR A 134 -11.41 -5.38 23.55
N ASP A 135 -10.47 -4.55 24.03
CA ASP A 135 -10.55 -3.87 25.33
C ASP A 135 -11.77 -2.95 25.40
N ARG A 136 -12.06 -2.15 24.35
CA ARG A 136 -13.26 -1.30 24.30
C ARG A 136 -14.59 -2.07 24.28
N ARG A 137 -14.64 -3.29 23.75
CA ARG A 137 -15.87 -4.10 23.78
C ARG A 137 -16.19 -4.65 25.17
N GLN A 138 -15.19 -4.85 26.03
CA GLN A 138 -15.40 -5.34 27.39
C GLN A 138 -16.03 -4.28 28.32
N TYR A 139 -15.98 -3.00 27.97
CA TYR A 139 -16.59 -1.91 28.76
C TYR A 139 -18.01 -1.51 28.30
N ILE A 140 -18.53 -2.14 27.23
CA ILE A 140 -19.86 -1.84 26.68
C ILE A 140 -20.82 -3.07 26.85
N SER A 141 -20.33 -4.17 27.42
CA SER A 141 -21.13 -5.33 27.86
C SER A 141 -21.42 -5.26 29.35
#